data_AF-A0A944Q7M0-F1
#
_entry.id   AF-A0A944Q7M0-F1
#
_cell.length_a   1.000
_cell.length_b   1.000
_cell.length_c   1.000
_cell.angle_alpha   90.00
_cell.angle_beta   90.00
_cell.angle_gamma   90.00
#
_symmetry.space_group_name_H-M   'P 1'
#
loop_
_entity.id
_entity.type
_entity.pdbx_description
1 polymer ?
#
loop_
_entity_poly.entity_id
_entity_poly.type
_entity_poly.pdbx_seq_one_letter_code
_entity_poly.pdbx_strand_id
1 'polypeptide(L)'
;MKRRHITTALAALTGVAVLFLGLNFLLNPDGAPAGFGITPWPQGNADGYFVVKGVRDIAVASTVFLLLTLGQRRILGWVVLIDAIIPLGDALAVVTHGGTFTTALSVHVSAAAIVVLTAIMLLTEGSTRTTPQPQLTPSA
;
A
#
# COMPACT_ATOMS: atom_id res chain seq x y z
N MET A 1 2.16 -20.22 -12.70
CA MET A 1 1.14 -19.15 -12.70
C MET A 1 1.62 -18.00 -13.59
N LYS A 2 0.76 -17.40 -14.44
CA LYS A 2 1.16 -16.23 -15.25
C LYS A 2 1.45 -15.04 -14.32
N ARG A 3 2.54 -14.30 -14.57
CA ARG A 3 3.00 -13.10 -13.80
C ARG A 3 1.86 -12.17 -13.40
N ARG A 4 0.91 -11.93 -14.30
CA ARG A 4 -0.31 -11.12 -14.08
C ARG A 4 -1.17 -11.56 -12.90
N HIS A 5 -1.32 -12.87 -12.66
CA HIS A 5 -2.08 -13.37 -11.51
C HIS A 5 -1.37 -13.05 -10.20
N ILE A 6 -0.04 -13.20 -10.17
CA ILE A 6 0.79 -12.86 -9.01
C ILE A 6 0.68 -11.36 -8.72
N THR A 7 0.88 -10.51 -9.72
CA THR A 7 0.76 -9.06 -9.55
C THR A 7 -0.65 -8.63 -9.10
N THR A 8 -1.70 -9.29 -9.61
CA THR A 8 -3.08 -9.03 -9.18
C THR A 8 -3.31 -9.45 -7.73
N ALA A 9 -2.80 -10.62 -7.32
CA ALA A 9 -2.89 -11.09 -5.95
C ALA A 9 -2.15 -10.16 -4.98
N LEU A 10 -0.95 -9.71 -5.35
CA LEU A 10 -0.17 -8.75 -4.56
C LEU A 10 -0.90 -7.41 -4.42
N ALA A 11 -1.44 -6.86 -5.52
CA ALA A 11 -2.21 -5.61 -5.48
C ALA A 11 -3.51 -5.74 -4.66
N ALA A 12 -4.18 -6.89 -4.74
CA ALA A 12 -5.33 -7.15 -3.88
C ALA A 12 -4.90 -7.24 -2.40
N LEU A 13 -3.77 -7.90 -2.13
CA LEU A 13 -3.24 -8.06 -0.77
C LEU A 13 -2.89 -6.71 -0.13
N THR A 14 -2.28 -5.77 -0.87
CA THR A 14 -2.02 -4.42 -0.35
C THR A 14 -3.31 -3.69 0.02
N GLY A 15 -4.36 -3.79 -0.81
CA GLY A 15 -5.68 -3.22 -0.52
C GLY A 15 -6.36 -3.88 0.68
N VAL A 16 -6.37 -5.22 0.74
CA VAL A 16 -6.98 -5.98 1.86
C VAL A 16 -6.27 -5.67 3.17
N ALA A 17 -4.94 -5.65 3.19
CA ALA A 17 -4.16 -5.38 4.40
C ALA A 17 -4.48 -4.00 4.98
N VAL A 18 -4.47 -2.96 4.15
CA VAL A 18 -4.76 -1.59 4.61
C VAL A 18 -6.24 -1.44 4.98
N LEU A 19 -7.16 -2.07 4.25
CA LEU A 19 -8.59 -2.09 4.63
C LEU A 19 -8.79 -2.73 6.02
N PHE A 20 -8.14 -3.87 6.25
CA PHE A 20 -8.20 -4.56 7.54
C PHE A 20 -7.65 -3.69 8.67
N LEU A 21 -6.48 -3.06 8.48
CA LEU A 21 -5.91 -2.13 9.47
C LEU A 21 -6.87 -0.97 9.75
N GLY A 22 -7.42 -0.35 8.71
CA GLY A 22 -8.36 0.75 8.85
C GLY A 22 -9.61 0.38 9.63
N LEU A 23 -10.24 -0.76 9.28
CA LEU A 23 -11.38 -1.28 10.02
C LEU A 23 -11.03 -1.67 11.46
N ASN A 24 -9.85 -2.23 11.71
CA ASN A 24 -9.41 -2.59 13.05
C ASN A 24 -9.27 -1.34 13.94
N PHE A 25 -8.72 -0.23 13.43
CA PHE A 25 -8.66 1.03 14.18
C PHE A 25 -10.04 1.64 14.47
N LEU A 26 -11.06 1.36 13.64
CA LEU A 26 -12.42 1.85 13.88
C LEU A 26 -13.24 0.94 14.80
N LEU A 27 -13.09 -0.38 14.67
CA LEU A 27 -13.94 -1.37 15.32
C LEU A 27 -13.31 -1.97 16.58
N ASN A 28 -12.00 -1.85 16.74
CA ASN A 28 -11.22 -2.39 17.85
C ASN A 28 -10.10 -1.39 18.26
N PRO A 29 -10.44 -0.15 18.65
CA PRO A 29 -9.46 0.88 18.96
C PRO A 29 -8.56 0.56 20.15
N ASP A 30 -9.03 -0.27 21.10
CA ASP A 30 -8.24 -0.68 22.26
C ASP A 30 -7.12 -1.67 21.89
N GLY A 31 -7.37 -2.53 20.91
CA GLY A 31 -6.42 -3.55 20.46
C GLY A 31 -5.59 -3.14 19.23
N ALA A 32 -6.14 -2.31 18.34
CA ALA A 32 -5.51 -1.91 17.09
C ALA A 32 -4.10 -1.27 17.19
N PRO A 33 -3.79 -0.41 18.18
CA PRO A 33 -2.46 0.17 18.31
C PRO A 33 -1.42 -0.85 18.82
N ALA A 34 -1.84 -2.01 19.35
CA ALA A 34 -0.91 -3.03 19.80
C ALA A 34 -0.04 -3.52 18.63
N GLY A 35 1.28 -3.49 18.82
CA GLY A 35 2.25 -3.86 17.79
C GLY A 35 2.59 -2.77 16.78
N PHE A 36 1.94 -1.59 16.82
CA PHE A 36 2.34 -0.45 15.99
C PHE A 36 3.73 0.06 16.36
N GLY A 37 4.13 -0.06 17.63
CA GLY A 37 5.46 0.29 18.13
C GLY A 37 5.57 1.65 18.82
N ILE A 38 4.45 2.32 19.10
CA ILE A 38 4.40 3.57 19.89
C ILE A 38 3.65 3.31 21.20
N THR A 39 4.29 3.63 22.33
CA THR A 39 3.71 3.46 23.67
C THR A 39 4.09 4.61 24.61
N PRO A 40 3.16 5.09 25.46
CA PRO A 40 1.73 4.76 25.47
C PRO A 40 1.03 5.29 24.20
N TRP A 41 0.07 4.54 23.67
CA TRP A 41 -0.75 5.02 22.55
C TRP A 41 -1.83 6.00 23.04
N PRO A 42 -2.41 6.82 22.13
CA PRO A 42 -3.43 7.80 22.49
C PRO A 42 -4.60 7.22 23.30
N GLN A 43 -5.07 7.97 24.28
CA GLN A 43 -6.23 7.65 25.13
C GLN A 43 -7.08 8.90 25.38
N GLY A 44 -8.32 8.72 25.83
CA GLY A 44 -9.27 9.81 26.02
C GLY A 44 -9.48 10.57 24.71
N ASN A 45 -9.62 11.90 24.73
CA ASN A 45 -9.89 12.66 23.50
C ASN A 45 -8.83 12.50 22.38
N ALA A 46 -7.62 12.04 22.70
CA ALA A 46 -6.58 11.79 21.69
C ALA A 46 -6.80 10.49 20.91
N ASP A 47 -7.60 9.54 21.40
CA ASP A 47 -7.93 8.31 20.66
C ASP A 47 -8.74 8.57 19.39
N GLY A 48 -9.35 9.75 19.24
CA GLY A 48 -9.99 10.20 18.02
C GLY A 48 -9.06 10.19 16.79
N TYR A 49 -7.73 10.23 17.00
CA TYR A 49 -6.76 10.03 15.91
C TYR A 49 -6.79 8.61 15.32
N PHE A 50 -7.29 7.60 16.04
CA PHE A 50 -7.54 6.27 15.50
C PHE A 50 -8.64 6.30 14.45
N VAL A 51 -9.69 7.13 14.64
CA VAL A 51 -10.70 7.35 13.61
C VAL A 51 -10.08 7.99 12.37
N VAL A 52 -9.27 9.03 12.55
CA VAL A 52 -8.54 9.71 11.45
C VAL A 52 -7.67 8.72 10.66
N LYS A 53 -6.92 7.86 11.36
CA LYS A 53 -6.13 6.80 10.72
C LYS A 53 -7.04 5.81 9.99
N GLY A 54 -8.06 5.29 10.68
CA GLY A 54 -8.95 4.26 10.15
C GLY A 54 -9.63 4.66 8.84
N VAL A 55 -10.19 5.88 8.78
CA VAL A 55 -10.86 6.37 7.56
C VAL A 55 -9.88 6.64 6.42
N ARG A 56 -8.65 7.06 6.72
CA ARG A 56 -7.60 7.25 5.70
C ARG A 56 -7.20 5.92 5.09
N ASP A 57 -7.01 4.90 5.91
CA ASP A 57 -6.65 3.55 5.46
C ASP A 57 -7.79 2.96 4.59
N ILE A 58 -9.06 3.16 4.97
CA ILE A 58 -10.21 2.76 4.14
C ILE A 58 -10.22 3.49 2.78
N ALA A 59 -9.91 4.78 2.75
CA ALA A 59 -9.85 5.54 1.50
C ALA A 59 -8.73 5.06 0.56
N VAL A 60 -7.55 4.75 1.12
CA VAL A 60 -6.41 4.17 0.37
C VAL A 60 -6.81 2.82 -0.21
N ALA A 61 -7.36 1.92 0.60
CA ALA A 61 -7.80 0.60 0.15
C ALA A 61 -8.90 0.69 -0.93
N SER A 62 -9.85 1.61 -0.77
CA SER A 62 -10.91 1.86 -1.75
C SER A 62 -10.33 2.30 -3.09
N THR A 63 -9.31 3.17 -3.07
CA THR A 63 -8.61 3.61 -4.30
C THR A 63 -7.92 2.44 -4.99
N VAL A 64 -7.23 1.59 -4.22
CA VAL A 64 -6.59 0.37 -4.74
C VAL A 64 -7.61 -0.55 -5.40
N PHE A 65 -8.71 -0.87 -4.73
CA PHE A 65 -9.74 -1.76 -5.28
C PHE A 65 -10.49 -1.16 -6.48
N LEU A 66 -10.75 0.15 -6.47
CA LEU A 66 -11.37 0.83 -7.61
C LEU A 66 -10.49 0.69 -8.86
N LEU A 67 -9.20 1.03 -8.77
CA LEU A 67 -8.31 0.94 -9.91
C LEU A 67 -8.04 -0.50 -10.34
N LEU A 68 -8.01 -1.44 -9.39
CA LEU A 68 -7.86 -2.86 -9.68
C LEU A 68 -9.07 -3.42 -10.43
N THR A 69 -10.29 -3.10 -10.00
CA THR A 69 -11.54 -3.54 -10.64
C THR A 69 -11.75 -2.91 -12.02
N LEU A 70 -11.38 -1.64 -12.19
CA LEU A 70 -11.38 -0.96 -13.48
C LEU A 70 -10.24 -1.40 -14.42
N GLY A 71 -9.31 -2.24 -13.95
CA GLY A 71 -8.18 -2.72 -14.75
C GLY A 71 -7.14 -1.64 -15.08
N GLN A 72 -7.12 -0.52 -14.35
CA GLN A 72 -6.21 0.62 -14.55
C GLN A 72 -4.81 0.33 -13.96
N ARG A 73 -4.15 -0.74 -14.44
CA ARG A 73 -2.98 -1.35 -13.77
C ARG A 73 -1.75 -0.45 -13.65
N ARG A 74 -1.47 0.37 -14.68
CA ARG A 74 -0.31 1.29 -14.63
C ARG A 74 -0.54 2.44 -13.64
N ILE A 75 -1.76 2.98 -13.61
CA ILE A 75 -2.16 4.02 -12.65
C ILE A 75 -2.14 3.43 -11.24
N LEU A 76 -2.70 2.23 -11.06
CA LEU A 76 -2.63 1.49 -9.80
C LEU A 76 -1.18 1.29 -9.33
N GLY A 77 -0.25 0.96 -10.23
CA GLY A 77 1.16 0.84 -9.89
C GLY A 77 1.76 2.12 -9.31
N TRP A 78 1.42 3.29 -9.86
CA TRP A 78 1.85 4.57 -9.30
C TRP A 78 1.17 4.90 -7.98
N VAL A 79 -0.12 4.63 -7.85
CA VAL A 79 -0.85 4.82 -6.59
C VAL A 79 -0.24 3.97 -5.48
N VAL A 80 -0.05 2.67 -5.71
CA VAL A 80 0.58 1.76 -4.74
C VAL A 80 2.01 2.21 -4.40
N LEU A 81 2.77 2.76 -5.36
CA LEU A 81 4.10 3.30 -5.06
C LEU A 81 4.03 4.51 -4.12
N ILE A 82 3.07 5.41 -4.34
CA ILE A 82 2.83 6.58 -3.49
C ILE A 82 2.36 6.12 -2.10
N ASP A 83 1.50 5.11 -2.03
CA ASP A 83 1.01 4.55 -0.76
C ASP A 83 2.15 4.00 0.12
N ALA A 84 3.29 3.62 -0.46
CA ALA A 84 4.47 3.21 0.31
C ALA A 84 5.02 4.31 1.23
N ILE A 85 4.68 5.58 1.00
CA ILE A 85 5.00 6.69 1.90
C ILE A 85 4.36 6.47 3.28
N ILE A 86 3.19 5.83 3.36
CA ILE A 86 2.47 5.59 4.61
C ILE A 86 3.29 4.71 5.58
N PRO A 87 3.67 3.46 5.23
CA PRO A 87 4.46 2.65 6.14
C PRO A 87 5.88 3.22 6.38
N LEU A 88 6.44 4.00 5.45
CA LEU A 88 7.70 4.73 5.74
C LEU A 88 7.49 5.83 6.78
N GLY A 89 6.37 6.55 6.71
CA GLY A 89 5.95 7.51 7.71
C GLY A 89 5.67 6.86 9.07
N ASP A 90 5.04 5.69 9.08
CA ASP A 90 4.80 4.91 10.29
C ASP A 90 6.12 4.44 10.93
N ALA A 91 7.09 3.99 10.13
CA ALA A 91 8.43 3.67 10.61
C ALA A 91 9.12 4.89 11.24
N LEU A 92 9.02 6.05 10.60
CA LEU A 92 9.54 7.32 11.11
C LEU A 92 8.85 7.70 12.43
N ALA A 93 7.52 7.56 12.50
CA ALA A 93 6.75 7.85 13.71
C ALA A 93 7.22 6.96 14.88
N VAL A 94 7.40 5.66 14.65
CA VAL A 94 7.94 4.73 15.66
C VAL A 94 9.29 5.19 16.19
N VAL A 95 10.29 5.43 15.33
CA VAL A 95 11.64 5.79 15.80
C VAL A 95 11.71 7.17 16.45
N THR A 96 10.81 8.09 16.09
CA THR A 96 10.78 9.45 16.65
C THR A 96 9.95 9.55 17.94
N HIS A 97 9.12 8.55 18.24
CA HIS A 97 8.21 8.56 19.40
C HIS A 97 8.50 7.40 20.36
N GLY A 98 9.79 7.09 20.56
CA GLY A 98 10.24 6.15 21.60
C GLY A 98 10.11 4.67 21.26
N GLY A 99 9.68 4.34 20.05
CA GLY A 99 9.64 2.97 19.55
C GLY A 99 11.01 2.42 19.16
N THR A 100 11.12 1.10 19.03
CA THR A 100 12.39 0.45 18.70
C THR A 100 12.67 0.44 17.20
N PHE A 101 13.96 0.57 16.84
CA PHE A 101 14.40 0.42 15.45
C PHE A 101 14.03 -0.96 14.87
N THR A 102 14.07 -2.00 15.70
CA THR A 102 13.63 -3.35 15.31
C THR A 102 12.16 -3.37 14.89
N THR A 103 11.26 -2.71 15.62
CA THR A 103 9.83 -2.65 15.24
C THR A 103 9.65 -1.83 13.97
N ALA A 104 10.30 -0.67 13.87
CA ALA A 104 10.26 0.15 12.66
C ALA A 104 10.71 -0.62 11.41
N LEU A 105 11.80 -1.39 11.51
CA LEU A 105 12.31 -2.18 10.39
C LEU A 105 11.44 -3.41 10.07
N SER A 106 11.12 -4.21 11.09
CA SER A 106 10.46 -5.51 10.91
C SER A 106 8.98 -5.41 10.57
N VAL A 107 8.29 -4.36 11.04
CA VAL A 107 6.86 -4.15 10.77
C VAL A 107 6.66 -3.19 9.60
N HIS A 108 7.22 -1.98 9.71
CA HIS A 108 6.84 -0.88 8.82
C HIS A 108 7.68 -0.85 7.54
N VAL A 109 9.01 -0.91 7.65
CA VAL A 109 9.88 -0.92 6.46
C VAL A 109 9.70 -2.19 5.64
N SER A 110 9.46 -3.34 6.28
CA SER A 110 9.14 -4.58 5.57
C SER A 110 7.82 -4.48 4.79
N ALA A 111 6.77 -3.87 5.38
CA ALA A 111 5.53 -3.58 4.69
C ALA A 111 5.75 -2.63 3.50
N ALA A 112 6.53 -1.55 3.69
CA ALA A 112 6.91 -0.64 2.61
C ALA A 112 7.62 -1.37 1.46
N ALA A 113 8.53 -2.31 1.77
CA ALA A 113 9.23 -3.09 0.75
C ALA A 113 8.28 -3.97 -0.09
N ILE A 114 7.28 -4.60 0.55
CA ILE A 114 6.24 -5.40 -0.14
C ILE A 114 5.38 -4.51 -1.06
N VAL A 115 5.00 -3.32 -0.58
CA VAL A 115 4.21 -2.35 -1.34
C VAL A 115 5.00 -1.84 -2.55
N VAL A 116 6.27 -1.46 -2.38
CA VAL A 116 7.16 -1.03 -3.46
C VAL A 116 7.38 -2.14 -4.48
N LEU A 117 7.61 -3.38 -4.03
CA LEU A 117 7.74 -4.53 -4.93
C LEU A 117 6.47 -4.73 -5.77
N THR A 118 5.30 -4.64 -5.14
CA THR A 118 4.00 -4.73 -5.81
C THR A 118 3.84 -3.65 -6.88
N ALA A 119 4.18 -2.41 -6.54
CA ALA A 119 4.16 -1.28 -7.46
C ALA A 119 5.09 -1.49 -8.67
N ILE A 120 6.35 -1.91 -8.44
CA ILE A 120 7.31 -2.21 -9.50
C ILE A 120 6.77 -3.30 -10.43
N MET A 121 6.17 -4.35 -9.87
CA MET A 121 5.57 -5.43 -10.67
C MET A 121 4.39 -4.95 -11.53
N LEU A 122 3.54 -4.05 -11.02
CA LEU A 122 2.45 -3.43 -11.78
C LEU A 122 2.99 -2.53 -12.90
N LEU A 123 3.97 -1.69 -12.60
CA LEU A 123 4.54 -0.73 -13.55
C LEU A 123 5.32 -1.40 -14.68
N THR A 124 5.86 -2.58 -14.45
CA THR A 124 6.67 -3.35 -15.43
C THR A 124 5.89 -4.48 -16.12
N GLU A 125 4.56 -4.56 -15.93
CA GLU A 125 3.72 -5.61 -16.51
C GLU A 125 3.45 -5.41 -18.01
N GLY A 126 3.46 -4.15 -18.50
CA GLY A 126 3.10 -3.79 -19.87
C GLY A 126 4.24 -3.33 -20.79
N SER A 127 5.47 -3.21 -20.30
CA SER A 127 6.59 -2.63 -21.07
C SER A 127 7.22 -3.57 -22.12
N THR A 128 6.63 -4.73 -22.40
CA THR A 128 7.25 -5.78 -23.25
C THR A 128 6.81 -5.81 -24.71
N ARG A 129 6.08 -4.80 -25.22
CA ARG A 129 5.82 -4.68 -26.68
C ARG A 129 5.81 -3.24 -27.16
N THR A 130 6.97 -2.80 -27.63
CA THR A 130 7.06 -1.90 -28.78
C THR A 130 8.04 -2.52 -29.76
N THR A 131 7.59 -3.50 -30.54
CA THR A 131 8.26 -3.79 -31.82
C THR A 131 7.75 -2.72 -32.77
N PRO A 132 8.59 -1.81 -33.29
CA PRO A 132 8.15 -0.88 -34.34
C PRO A 132 7.60 -1.71 -35.49
N GLN A 133 6.33 -1.49 -35.83
CA GLN A 133 5.72 -2.11 -37.01
C GLN A 133 6.46 -1.52 -38.23
N PRO A 134 7.07 -2.34 -39.11
CA PRO A 134 7.69 -1.82 -40.32
C PRO A 134 6.64 -1.04 -41.10
N GLN A 135 6.89 0.25 -41.35
CA GLN A 135 6.07 1.03 -42.27
C GLN A 135 6.18 0.38 -43.64
N LEU A 136 5.14 -0.33 -44.06
CA LEU A 136 5.00 -0.74 -45.45
C LEU A 136 4.69 0.52 -46.26
N THR A 137 5.71 1.08 -46.91
CA THR A 137 5.53 2.08 -47.94
C THR A 137 4.73 1.46 -49.10
N PRO A 138 3.63 2.07 -49.56
CA PRO A 138 2.99 1.65 -50.79
C PRO A 138 3.93 1.91 -51.97
N SER A 139 4.32 0.86 -52.69
CA SER A 139 5.00 0.99 -53.97
C SER A 139 4.02 1.58 -54.98
N ALA A 140 4.37 2.73 -55.56
CA ALA A 140 3.75 3.29 -56.75
C ALA A 140 4.36 2.68 -58.02
#